data_AF-Q18C76-F1
#
_entry.id   AF-Q18C76-F1
#
_cell.length_a   1.000
_cell.length_b   1.000
_cell.length_c   1.000
_cell.angle_alpha   90.00
_cell.angle_beta   90.00
_cell.angle_gamma   90.00
#
_symmetry.space_group_name_H-M   'P 1'
#
loop_
_entity.id
_entity.type
_entity.pdbx_description
1 polymer ?
#
loop_
_entity_poly.entity_id
_entity_poly.type
_entity_poly.pdbx_seq_one_letter_code
_entity_poly.pdbx_strand_id
1 'polypeptide(L)'
;MRNKKKKINRKKLYLLLSAIVVCLAFIVVGVRVSSLNMKENEISRNAKLSSSTITDIVSNTSIEVSKGPSKSSGKIAYITIDDGPSKFTDQMIKTLNKYNVKATFFMIDGNMKEYPQQVKNIIKNGNTAGFHSVSHDIHKLYVTSTSAKEEFDTNDQTFYKITGKHSKVIRIPYGSKPYTPQASYQALVDAGYKIWDWDLDTEDWRSNSSQIVQNVKNHIKNRKGEDKDQLVVLMHEKKQSAEALDSVLKFLSDEGYEFAPVDQNQIPKNYWLRNLE
;
A
#
# COMPACT_ATOMS: atom_id res chain seq x y z
N MET A 1 18.15 -59.60 42.32
CA MET A 1 17.39 -59.13 41.15
C MET A 1 18.34 -58.86 39.99
N ARG A 2 18.23 -59.61 38.87
CA ARG A 2 19.23 -59.67 37.79
C ARG A 2 19.03 -58.51 36.79
N ASN A 3 20.06 -57.67 36.66
CA ASN A 3 20.09 -56.50 35.77
C ASN A 3 20.37 -56.93 34.31
N LYS A 4 19.35 -57.00 33.45
CA LYS A 4 19.50 -57.37 32.03
C LYS A 4 20.01 -56.17 31.22
N LYS A 5 21.33 -56.06 31.01
CA LYS A 5 21.92 -55.16 30.01
C LYS A 5 21.44 -55.57 28.60
N LYS A 6 20.68 -54.70 27.92
CA LYS A 6 20.31 -54.87 26.50
C LYS A 6 21.59 -54.92 25.64
N LYS A 7 21.90 -56.09 25.09
CA LYS A 7 23.00 -56.27 24.13
C LYS A 7 22.60 -55.56 22.82
N ILE A 8 23.26 -54.45 22.50
CA ILE A 8 23.07 -53.73 21.24
C ILE A 8 23.50 -54.67 20.09
N ASN A 9 22.59 -54.91 19.15
CA ASN A 9 22.88 -55.74 17.98
C ASN A 9 23.88 -54.99 17.09
N ARG A 10 25.15 -55.42 17.12
CA ARG A 10 26.25 -54.78 16.39
C ARG A 10 25.96 -54.62 14.89
N LYS A 11 25.22 -55.54 14.27
CA LYS A 11 24.80 -55.41 12.86
C LYS A 11 23.85 -54.24 12.63
N LYS A 12 22.89 -54.00 13.53
CA LYS A 12 21.99 -52.83 13.48
C LYS A 12 22.76 -51.52 13.73
N LEU A 13 23.75 -51.53 14.61
CA LEU A 13 24.59 -50.37 14.88
C LEU A 13 25.45 -50.00 13.64
N TYR A 14 26.04 -51.00 12.98
CA TYR A 14 26.80 -50.78 11.75
C TYR A 14 25.92 -50.28 10.60
N LEU A 15 24.71 -50.81 10.45
CA LEU A 15 23.74 -50.33 9.45
C LEU A 15 23.32 -48.87 9.69
N LEU A 16 23.13 -48.48 10.95
CA LEU A 16 22.77 -47.11 11.31
C LEU A 16 23.94 -46.14 11.07
N LEU A 17 25.16 -46.54 11.44
CA LEU A 17 26.37 -45.77 11.17
C LEU A 17 26.63 -45.61 9.68
N SER A 18 26.45 -46.66 8.86
CA SER A 18 26.59 -46.57 7.41
C SER A 18 25.54 -45.64 6.79
N ALA A 19 24.30 -45.67 7.28
CA ALA A 19 23.25 -44.77 6.79
C ALA A 19 23.57 -43.29 7.11
N ILE A 20 24.10 -43.01 8.31
CA ILE A 20 24.51 -41.65 8.70
C ILE A 20 25.65 -41.15 7.81
N VAL A 21 26.66 -41.98 7.54
CA VAL A 21 27.78 -41.62 6.66
C VAL A 21 27.30 -41.29 5.24
N VAL A 22 26.38 -42.09 4.71
CA VAL A 22 25.77 -41.85 3.39
C VAL A 22 24.97 -40.55 3.37
N CYS A 23 24.14 -40.28 4.39
CA CYS A 23 23.40 -39.02 4.49
C CYS A 23 24.32 -37.79 4.57
N LEU A 24 25.40 -37.87 5.35
CA LEU A 24 26.38 -36.78 5.46
C LEU A 24 27.09 -36.53 4.12
N ALA A 25 27.42 -37.58 3.37
CA ALA A 25 27.99 -37.45 2.03
C ALA A 25 27.03 -36.73 1.07
N PHE A 26 25.74 -37.05 1.09
CA PHE A 26 24.73 -36.35 0.28
C PHE A 26 24.57 -34.87 0.65
N ILE A 27 24.63 -34.53 1.94
CA ILE A 27 24.58 -33.14 2.39
C ILE A 27 25.81 -32.36 1.89
N VAL A 28 27.01 -32.94 2.00
CA VAL A 28 28.25 -32.28 1.54
C VAL A 28 28.22 -32.07 0.02
N VAL A 29 27.76 -33.06 -0.74
CA VAL A 29 27.60 -32.93 -2.21
C VAL A 29 26.55 -31.86 -2.53
N GLY A 30 25.41 -31.85 -1.84
CA GLY A 30 24.37 -30.82 -2.02
C GLY A 30 24.88 -29.40 -1.79
N VAL A 31 25.60 -29.18 -0.68
CA VAL A 31 26.20 -27.87 -0.36
C VAL A 31 27.24 -27.46 -1.42
N ARG A 32 28.05 -28.40 -1.92
CA ARG A 32 29.01 -28.13 -3.00
C ARG A 32 28.30 -27.72 -4.29
N VAL A 33 27.25 -28.45 -4.70
CA VAL A 33 26.45 -28.13 -5.90
C VAL A 33 25.79 -26.75 -5.76
N SER A 34 25.19 -26.44 -4.61
CA SER A 34 24.63 -25.10 -4.35
C SER A 34 25.69 -24.00 -4.43
N SER A 35 26.90 -24.23 -3.89
CA SER A 35 27.99 -23.26 -3.97
C SER A 35 28.51 -23.03 -5.39
N LEU A 36 28.51 -24.08 -6.23
CA LEU A 36 28.89 -23.99 -7.64
C LEU A 36 27.84 -23.21 -8.44
N ASN A 37 26.55 -23.49 -8.21
CA ASN A 37 25.45 -22.75 -8.84
C ASN A 37 25.45 -21.26 -8.43
N MET A 38 25.83 -20.93 -7.18
CA MET A 38 25.98 -19.53 -6.77
C MET A 38 27.14 -18.84 -7.50
N LYS A 39 28.30 -19.50 -7.62
CA LYS A 39 29.44 -18.95 -8.37
C LYS A 39 29.14 -18.77 -9.86
N GLU A 40 28.44 -19.73 -10.48
CA GLU A 40 28.05 -19.63 -11.88
C GLU A 40 27.06 -18.47 -12.11
N ASN A 41 26.12 -18.25 -11.19
CA ASN A 41 25.21 -17.10 -11.23
C ASN A 41 25.93 -15.75 -11.03
N GLU A 42 26.94 -15.68 -10.16
CA GLU A 42 27.76 -14.47 -9.99
C GLU A 42 28.61 -14.19 -11.23
N ILE A 43 29.23 -15.22 -11.82
CA ILE A 43 30.01 -15.10 -13.06
C ILE A 43 29.10 -14.66 -14.22
N SER A 44 27.90 -15.23 -14.34
CA SER A 44 26.90 -14.84 -15.35
C SER A 44 26.43 -13.39 -15.18
N ARG A 45 26.17 -12.95 -13.94
CA ARG A 45 25.83 -11.54 -13.64
C ARG A 45 26.98 -10.59 -13.95
N ASN A 46 28.21 -10.94 -13.58
CA ASN A 46 29.38 -10.11 -13.82
C ASN A 46 29.77 -10.06 -15.30
N ALA A 47 29.59 -11.16 -16.05
CA ALA A 47 29.75 -11.17 -17.50
C ALA A 47 28.69 -10.30 -18.18
N LYS A 48 27.44 -10.31 -17.68
CA LYS A 48 26.36 -9.44 -18.17
C LYS A 48 26.61 -7.97 -17.85
N LEU A 49 27.15 -7.65 -16.66
CA LEU A 49 27.56 -6.29 -16.29
C LEU A 49 28.80 -5.81 -17.07
N SER A 50 29.77 -6.70 -17.33
CA SER A 50 30.99 -6.38 -18.08
C SER A 50 30.73 -6.20 -19.58
N SER A 51 29.64 -6.76 -20.10
CA SER A 51 29.20 -6.61 -21.49
C SER A 51 28.34 -5.37 -21.72
N SER A 52 27.81 -4.75 -20.67
CA SER A 52 27.04 -3.50 -20.78
C SER A 52 27.99 -2.33 -20.50
N THR A 53 28.23 -1.50 -21.50
CA THR A 53 29.02 -0.29 -21.31
C THR A 53 28.29 0.62 -20.32
N ILE A 54 29.00 1.46 -19.55
CA ILE A 54 28.36 2.47 -18.68
C ILE A 54 27.35 3.31 -19.48
N THR A 55 27.63 3.53 -20.77
CA THR A 55 26.74 4.16 -21.74
C THR A 55 25.42 3.41 -21.95
N ASP A 56 25.40 2.07 -21.93
CA ASP A 56 24.17 1.28 -22.13
C ASP A 56 23.30 1.25 -20.88
N ILE A 57 23.92 1.29 -19.69
CA ILE A 57 23.22 1.40 -18.41
C ILE A 57 22.60 2.79 -18.29
N VAL A 58 23.37 3.84 -18.60
CA VAL A 58 22.88 5.23 -18.63
C VAL A 58 21.83 5.41 -19.71
N SER A 59 21.99 4.78 -20.88
CA SER A 59 21.01 4.82 -21.97
C SER A 59 19.71 4.15 -21.56
N ASN A 60 19.74 2.96 -20.95
CA ASN A 60 18.53 2.29 -20.46
C ASN A 60 17.84 3.02 -19.30
N THR A 61 18.61 3.62 -18.38
CA THR A 61 18.03 4.51 -17.35
C THR A 61 17.43 5.77 -18.00
N SER A 62 18.05 6.31 -19.05
CA SER A 62 17.51 7.45 -19.79
C SER A 62 16.33 7.10 -20.70
N ILE A 63 16.11 5.82 -21.05
CA ILE A 63 14.94 5.35 -21.81
C ILE A 63 13.72 5.17 -20.89
N GLU A 64 13.87 4.81 -19.60
CA GLU A 64 12.76 4.96 -18.63
C GLU A 64 12.45 6.44 -18.33
N VAL A 65 13.43 7.33 -18.51
CA VAL A 65 13.26 8.79 -18.39
C VAL A 65 12.81 9.45 -19.70
N SER A 66 12.71 8.72 -20.82
CA SER A 66 12.25 9.28 -22.10
C SER A 66 10.73 9.17 -22.29
N LYS A 67 9.95 9.58 -21.30
CA LYS A 67 8.81 10.45 -21.61
C LYS A 67 9.42 11.85 -21.65
N GLY A 68 9.64 12.37 -22.86
CA GLY A 68 10.12 13.74 -23.09
C GLY A 68 9.36 14.75 -22.23
N PRO A 69 9.90 15.95 -21.95
CA PRO A 69 9.53 16.77 -20.81
C PRO A 69 8.01 16.80 -20.69
N SER A 70 7.48 15.99 -19.77
CA SER A 70 6.22 16.35 -19.15
C SER A 70 6.48 17.76 -18.70
N LYS A 71 5.73 18.72 -19.20
CA LYS A 71 5.60 19.98 -18.49
C LYS A 71 5.08 19.57 -17.12
N SER A 72 5.99 19.28 -16.19
CA SER A 72 5.66 19.08 -14.79
C SER A 72 5.06 20.42 -14.41
N SER A 73 3.74 20.45 -14.39
CA SER A 73 2.98 21.66 -14.15
C SER A 73 3.07 22.05 -12.67
N GLY A 74 3.80 21.27 -11.86
CA GLY A 74 3.76 21.30 -10.40
C GLY A 74 2.55 20.58 -9.82
N LYS A 75 1.60 20.14 -10.67
CA LYS A 75 0.34 19.56 -10.22
C LYS A 75 0.48 18.11 -9.76
N ILE A 76 0.02 17.81 -8.55
CA ILE A 76 0.04 16.48 -7.94
C ILE A 76 -1.39 16.08 -7.55
N ALA A 77 -1.84 14.91 -7.98
CA ALA A 77 -3.08 14.29 -7.57
C ALA A 77 -2.81 13.09 -6.65
N TYR A 78 -3.37 13.15 -5.44
CA TYR A 78 -3.41 12.05 -4.49
C TYR A 78 -4.70 11.27 -4.70
N ILE A 79 -4.61 10.12 -5.37
CA ILE A 79 -5.75 9.21 -5.50
C ILE A 79 -5.90 8.47 -4.18
N THR A 80 -7.05 8.65 -3.55
CA THR A 80 -7.34 8.04 -2.25
C THR A 80 -8.63 7.22 -2.31
N ILE A 81 -8.59 6.02 -1.75
CA ILE A 81 -9.62 4.99 -1.91
C ILE A 81 -10.02 4.46 -0.54
N ASP A 82 -11.28 4.68 -0.17
CA ASP A 82 -11.85 4.38 1.14
C ASP A 82 -12.64 3.07 1.16
N ASP A 83 -13.05 2.65 2.36
CA ASP A 83 -13.90 1.50 2.68
C ASP A 83 -13.33 0.12 2.33
N GLY A 84 -12.13 0.05 1.77
CA GLY A 84 -11.47 -1.21 1.42
C GLY A 84 -10.83 -1.95 2.60
N PRO A 85 -10.12 -3.05 2.32
CA PRO A 85 -10.06 -3.74 1.03
C PRO A 85 -11.38 -4.45 0.73
N SER A 86 -11.56 -4.87 -0.52
CA SER A 86 -12.73 -5.61 -0.97
C SER A 86 -12.38 -6.53 -2.14
N LYS A 87 -13.40 -7.14 -2.75
CA LYS A 87 -13.24 -7.85 -4.03
C LYS A 87 -12.77 -6.96 -5.20
N PHE A 88 -12.85 -5.63 -5.07
CA PHE A 88 -12.43 -4.69 -6.11
C PHE A 88 -10.99 -4.20 -5.97
N THR A 89 -10.33 -4.41 -4.82
CA THR A 89 -8.97 -3.90 -4.55
C THR A 89 -7.99 -4.26 -5.65
N ASP A 90 -7.91 -5.53 -6.04
CA ASP A 90 -6.94 -6.00 -7.03
C ASP A 90 -7.23 -5.47 -8.45
N GLN A 91 -8.52 -5.25 -8.79
CA GLN A 91 -8.90 -4.59 -10.03
C GLN A 91 -8.41 -3.13 -10.03
N MET A 92 -8.62 -2.40 -8.94
CA MET A 92 -8.16 -1.02 -8.81
C MET A 92 -6.63 -0.93 -8.86
N ILE A 93 -5.91 -1.80 -8.14
CA ILE A 93 -4.44 -1.89 -8.21
C ILE A 93 -3.96 -2.14 -9.64
N LYS A 94 -4.61 -3.05 -10.39
CA LYS A 94 -4.26 -3.31 -11.79
C LYS A 94 -4.40 -2.05 -12.64
N THR A 95 -5.48 -1.29 -12.46
CA THR A 95 -5.70 -0.01 -13.16
C THR A 95 -4.65 1.03 -12.75
N LEU A 96 -4.35 1.18 -11.46
CA LEU A 96 -3.30 2.11 -10.98
C LEU A 96 -1.93 1.78 -11.61
N ASN A 97 -1.57 0.49 -11.64
CA ASN A 97 -0.32 0.02 -12.25
C ASN A 97 -0.23 0.30 -13.75
N LYS A 98 -1.35 0.26 -14.50
CA LYS A 98 -1.38 0.64 -15.93
C LYS A 98 -0.87 2.06 -16.16
N TYR A 99 -1.09 2.96 -15.20
CA TYR A 99 -0.66 4.36 -15.27
C TYR A 99 0.61 4.64 -14.44
N ASN A 100 1.25 3.62 -13.85
CA ASN A 100 2.33 3.74 -12.88
C ASN A 100 1.96 4.64 -11.68
N VAL A 101 0.70 4.61 -11.26
CA VAL A 101 0.19 5.40 -10.14
C VAL A 101 0.35 4.61 -8.84
N LYS A 102 0.77 5.31 -7.78
CA LYS A 102 0.68 4.83 -6.40
C LYS A 102 -0.40 5.64 -5.69
N ALA A 103 -1.39 4.96 -5.13
CA ALA A 103 -2.53 5.54 -4.44
C ALA A 103 -2.41 5.36 -2.92
N THR A 104 -3.39 5.89 -2.19
CA THR A 104 -3.56 5.66 -0.75
C THR A 104 -4.87 4.93 -0.50
N PHE A 105 -4.82 3.82 0.23
CA PHE A 105 -6.01 3.05 0.59
C PHE A 105 -6.32 3.24 2.06
N PHE A 106 -7.49 3.81 2.39
CA PHE A 106 -7.96 3.97 3.76
C PHE A 106 -8.87 2.80 4.11
N MET A 107 -8.34 1.87 4.91
CA MET A 107 -8.95 0.57 5.11
C MET A 107 -9.73 0.47 6.43
N ILE A 108 -10.91 -0.16 6.38
CA ILE A 108 -11.70 -0.51 7.55
C ILE A 108 -11.14 -1.80 8.18
N ASP A 109 -11.08 -1.85 9.51
CA ASP A 109 -10.45 -2.95 10.25
C ASP A 109 -11.03 -4.33 9.92
N GLY A 110 -12.37 -4.43 9.90
CA GLY A 110 -13.08 -5.66 9.55
C GLY A 110 -12.70 -6.17 8.15
N ASN A 111 -12.57 -5.26 7.20
CA ASN A 111 -12.24 -5.58 5.82
C ASN A 111 -10.77 -6.03 5.69
N MET A 112 -9.84 -5.44 6.45
CA MET A 112 -8.46 -5.93 6.49
C MET A 112 -8.36 -7.37 6.97
N LYS A 113 -9.20 -7.75 7.96
CA LYS A 113 -9.26 -9.12 8.50
C LYS A 113 -9.88 -10.10 7.50
N GLU A 114 -10.88 -9.67 6.74
CA GLU A 114 -11.53 -10.48 5.71
C GLU A 114 -10.65 -10.65 4.45
N TYR A 115 -9.92 -9.60 4.06
CA TYR A 115 -9.12 -9.52 2.85
C TYR A 115 -7.61 -9.29 3.11
N PRO A 116 -6.94 -10.13 3.92
CA PRO A 116 -5.55 -9.90 4.32
C PRO A 116 -4.56 -10.01 3.14
N GLN A 117 -4.93 -10.74 2.08
CA GLN A 117 -4.09 -10.84 0.88
C GLN A 117 -4.12 -9.54 0.07
N GLN A 118 -5.26 -8.87 0.00
CA GLN A 118 -5.43 -7.59 -0.67
C GLN A 118 -4.64 -6.50 0.07
N VAL A 119 -4.65 -6.51 1.42
CA VAL A 119 -3.76 -5.64 2.21
C VAL A 119 -2.30 -5.81 1.82
N LYS A 120 -1.82 -7.07 1.69
CA LYS A 120 -0.46 -7.35 1.24
C LYS A 120 -0.21 -6.88 -0.20
N ASN A 121 -1.20 -7.01 -1.08
CA ASN A 121 -1.10 -6.56 -2.46
C ASN A 121 -1.01 -5.03 -2.55
N ILE A 122 -1.78 -4.29 -1.75
CA ILE A 122 -1.71 -2.82 -1.65
C ILE A 122 -0.25 -2.41 -1.39
N ILE A 123 0.37 -2.96 -0.35
CA ILE A 123 1.76 -2.65 0.04
C ILE A 123 2.78 -3.13 -0.98
N LYS A 124 2.63 -4.35 -1.51
CA LYS A 124 3.55 -4.91 -2.51
C LYS A 124 3.61 -4.07 -3.78
N ASN A 125 2.50 -3.41 -4.15
CA ASN A 125 2.43 -2.54 -5.32
C ASN A 125 2.89 -1.10 -5.05
N GLY A 126 3.37 -0.79 -3.84
CA GLY A 126 3.91 0.52 -3.47
C GLY A 126 2.86 1.57 -3.13
N ASN A 127 1.61 1.17 -2.88
CA ASN A 127 0.58 2.08 -2.41
C ASN A 127 0.74 2.34 -0.90
N THR A 128 0.31 3.52 -0.44
CA THR A 128 0.26 3.84 0.99
C THR A 128 -0.96 3.16 1.62
N ALA A 129 -0.77 2.52 2.77
CA ALA A 129 -1.86 2.08 3.62
C ALA A 129 -2.20 3.17 4.63
N GLY A 130 -3.46 3.57 4.66
CA GLY A 130 -4.06 4.35 5.72
C GLY A 130 -5.24 3.60 6.35
N PHE A 131 -5.80 4.18 7.41
CA PHE A 131 -6.88 3.55 8.17
C PHE A 131 -8.16 4.38 8.14
N HIS A 132 -9.31 3.68 8.15
CA HIS A 132 -10.65 4.26 8.11
C HIS A 132 -11.53 3.76 9.27
N SER A 133 -10.92 3.63 10.45
CA SER A 133 -11.56 3.18 11.68
C SER A 133 -11.98 1.71 11.68
N VAL A 134 -12.57 1.27 12.80
CA VAL A 134 -13.12 -0.07 12.98
C VAL A 134 -14.61 -0.07 12.66
N SER A 135 -15.35 0.88 13.22
CA SER A 135 -16.80 0.88 13.21
C SER A 135 -17.43 1.65 12.05
N HIS A 136 -16.70 2.61 11.47
CA HIS A 136 -17.23 3.58 10.51
C HIS A 136 -18.51 4.27 11.03
N ASP A 137 -18.58 4.55 12.33
CA ASP A 137 -19.77 5.08 13.00
C ASP A 137 -19.40 6.27 13.91
N ILE A 138 -19.89 7.46 13.57
CA ILE A 138 -19.64 8.68 14.33
C ILE A 138 -20.09 8.58 15.79
N HIS A 139 -21.12 7.78 16.09
CA HIS A 139 -21.62 7.61 17.45
C HIS A 139 -20.71 6.74 18.30
N LYS A 140 -19.84 5.93 17.68
CA LYS A 140 -18.82 5.12 18.36
C LYS A 140 -17.48 5.85 18.42
N LEU A 141 -17.10 6.51 17.33
CA LEU A 141 -15.86 7.29 17.23
C LEU A 141 -15.77 8.40 18.28
N TYR A 142 -16.91 8.96 18.68
CA TYR A 142 -16.96 10.15 19.53
C TYR A 142 -17.71 9.94 20.85
N VAL A 143 -17.79 8.69 21.35
CA VAL A 143 -18.30 8.41 22.71
C VAL A 143 -17.45 9.13 23.77
N THR A 144 -16.13 9.11 23.58
CA THR A 144 -15.16 9.87 24.38
C THR A 144 -14.18 10.60 23.47
N SER A 145 -13.34 11.46 24.05
CA SER A 145 -12.27 12.11 23.29
C SER A 145 -11.22 11.13 22.76
N THR A 146 -11.10 9.91 23.29
CA THR A 146 -10.10 8.92 22.86
C THR A 146 -10.67 7.77 22.04
N SER A 147 -12.00 7.63 21.94
CA SER A 147 -12.64 6.49 21.26
C SER A 147 -12.20 6.35 19.79
N ALA A 148 -12.11 7.45 19.04
CA ALA A 148 -11.59 7.43 17.67
C ALA A 148 -10.13 6.93 17.62
N LYS A 149 -9.28 7.42 18.55
CA LYS A 149 -7.88 6.98 18.64
C LYS A 149 -7.78 5.47 18.90
N GLU A 150 -8.61 4.94 19.79
CA GLU A 150 -8.65 3.51 20.11
C GLU A 150 -9.03 2.65 18.89
N GLU A 151 -9.96 3.12 18.06
CA GLU A 151 -10.29 2.46 16.80
C GLU A 151 -9.10 2.48 15.82
N PHE A 152 -8.46 3.64 15.62
CA PHE A 152 -7.31 3.71 14.70
C PHE A 152 -6.08 2.94 15.21
N ASP A 153 -5.86 2.87 16.52
CA ASP A 153 -4.85 1.99 17.11
C ASP A 153 -5.17 0.52 16.82
N THR A 154 -6.45 0.14 16.84
CA THR A 154 -6.88 -1.21 16.48
C THR A 154 -6.59 -1.51 15.00
N ASN A 155 -6.88 -0.57 14.09
CA ASN A 155 -6.50 -0.72 12.69
C ASN A 155 -4.99 -0.96 12.52
N ASP A 156 -4.15 -0.16 13.19
CA ASP A 156 -2.69 -0.28 13.10
C ASP A 156 -2.20 -1.63 13.63
N GLN A 157 -2.77 -2.13 14.73
CA GLN A 157 -2.45 -3.46 15.25
C GLN A 157 -2.85 -4.59 14.29
N THR A 158 -4.03 -4.49 13.68
CA THR A 158 -4.47 -5.46 12.65
C THR A 158 -3.53 -5.41 11.45
N PHE A 159 -3.21 -4.22 10.96
CA PHE A 159 -2.30 -4.02 9.83
C PHE A 159 -0.90 -4.58 10.12
N TYR A 160 -0.36 -4.34 11.33
CA TYR A 160 0.91 -4.90 11.76
C TYR A 160 0.91 -6.43 11.78
N LYS A 161 -0.16 -7.06 12.27
CA LYS A 161 -0.29 -8.54 12.23
C LYS A 161 -0.28 -9.11 10.82
N ILE A 162 -0.82 -8.38 9.85
CA ILE A 162 -0.88 -8.82 8.44
C ILE A 162 0.44 -8.58 7.71
N THR A 163 1.11 -7.46 7.98
CA THR A 163 2.20 -6.95 7.13
C THR A 163 3.56 -6.80 7.81
N GLY A 164 3.60 -6.79 9.14
CA GLY A 164 4.78 -6.45 9.94
C GLY A 164 5.18 -4.97 9.88
N LYS A 165 4.29 -4.09 9.40
CA LYS A 165 4.51 -2.64 9.27
C LYS A 165 3.46 -1.85 10.06
N HIS A 166 3.77 -0.59 10.34
CA HIS A 166 2.85 0.37 10.93
C HIS A 166 2.49 1.46 9.92
N SER A 167 1.37 2.13 10.16
CA SER A 167 1.01 3.39 9.47
C SER A 167 0.44 4.39 10.46
N LYS A 168 0.59 5.67 10.14
CA LYS A 168 -0.05 6.77 10.88
C LYS A 168 -0.97 7.62 10.00
N VAL A 169 -1.19 7.23 8.75
CA VAL A 169 -2.09 7.96 7.85
C VAL A 169 -3.53 7.50 8.09
N ILE A 170 -4.43 8.43 8.38
CA ILE A 170 -5.84 8.12 8.66
C ILE A 170 -6.77 9.04 7.90
N ARG A 171 -7.96 8.52 7.60
CA ARG A 171 -9.09 9.30 7.16
C ARG A 171 -10.23 9.06 8.11
N ILE A 172 -10.82 10.14 8.60
CA ILE A 172 -11.94 10.06 9.52
C ILE A 172 -13.21 9.78 8.70
N PRO A 173 -14.01 8.77 9.06
CA PRO A 173 -15.32 8.54 8.43
C PRO A 173 -16.15 9.82 8.39
N TYR A 174 -16.73 10.11 7.22
CA TYR A 174 -17.53 11.32 6.94
C TYR A 174 -16.77 12.66 6.98
N GLY A 175 -15.43 12.61 7.01
CA GLY A 175 -14.57 13.79 7.05
C GLY A 175 -14.34 14.35 8.46
N SER A 176 -13.21 15.03 8.64
CA SER A 176 -12.81 15.57 9.95
C SER A 176 -13.71 16.70 10.47
N LYS A 177 -14.51 17.32 9.59
CA LYS A 177 -15.53 18.31 9.91
C LYS A 177 -16.84 17.96 9.18
N PRO A 178 -18.02 18.31 9.75
CA PRO A 178 -18.21 19.00 11.02
C PRO A 178 -18.24 18.07 12.24
N TYR A 179 -18.22 16.74 12.04
CA TYR A 179 -18.63 15.78 13.07
C TYR A 179 -17.58 15.49 14.14
N THR A 180 -16.28 15.56 13.83
CA THR A 180 -15.23 15.28 14.81
C THR A 180 -15.23 16.38 15.87
N PRO A 181 -15.35 16.06 17.17
CA PRO A 181 -15.14 17.03 18.23
C PRO A 181 -13.67 17.47 18.29
N GLN A 182 -13.40 18.71 18.70
CA GLN A 182 -12.03 19.24 18.79
C GLN A 182 -11.13 18.40 19.69
N ALA A 183 -11.66 17.93 20.83
CA ALA A 183 -10.91 17.08 21.75
C ALA A 183 -10.52 15.73 21.12
N SER A 184 -11.41 15.13 20.33
CA SER A 184 -11.13 13.89 19.60
C SER A 184 -10.11 14.10 18.48
N TYR A 185 -10.22 15.21 17.74
CA TYR A 185 -9.22 15.59 16.74
C TYR A 185 -7.84 15.76 17.39
N GLN A 186 -7.74 16.49 18.50
CA GLN A 186 -6.48 16.72 19.19
C GLN A 186 -5.87 15.42 19.72
N ALA A 187 -6.68 14.51 20.27
CA ALA A 187 -6.20 13.20 20.73
C ALA A 187 -5.57 12.35 19.61
N LEU A 188 -6.08 12.47 18.38
CA LEU A 188 -5.49 11.80 17.20
C LEU A 188 -4.16 12.45 16.80
N VAL A 189 -4.11 13.78 16.76
CA VAL A 189 -2.90 14.54 16.42
C VAL A 189 -1.78 14.27 17.44
N ASP A 190 -2.11 14.30 18.73
CA ASP A 190 -1.15 14.04 19.83
C ASP A 190 -0.63 12.61 19.80
N ALA A 191 -1.43 11.66 19.32
CA ALA A 191 -1.02 10.27 19.08
C ALA A 191 -0.16 10.09 17.80
N GLY A 192 0.11 11.17 17.07
CA GLY A 192 0.95 11.18 15.88
C GLY A 192 0.23 10.81 14.59
N TYR A 193 -1.10 10.66 14.60
CA TYR A 193 -1.86 10.39 13.39
C TYR A 193 -1.86 11.57 12.42
N LYS A 194 -1.81 11.26 11.12
CA LYS A 194 -1.87 12.20 10.00
C LYS A 194 -3.23 12.11 9.36
N ILE A 195 -4.08 13.09 9.63
CA ILE A 195 -5.47 13.12 9.17
C ILE A 195 -5.53 13.74 7.77
N TRP A 196 -6.07 12.99 6.81
CA TRP A 196 -6.26 13.42 5.43
C TRP A 196 -7.75 13.41 5.05
N ASP A 197 -8.31 14.57 4.75
CA ASP A 197 -9.62 14.71 4.11
C ASP A 197 -9.45 14.72 2.57
N TRP A 198 -10.26 15.50 1.85
CA TRP A 198 -10.22 15.59 0.39
C TRP A 198 -10.65 16.97 -0.13
N ASP A 199 -10.14 17.34 -1.31
CA ASP A 199 -10.63 18.49 -2.08
C ASP A 199 -11.79 18.07 -3.00
N LEU A 200 -11.66 16.91 -3.64
CA LEU A 200 -12.57 16.42 -4.66
C LEU A 200 -13.30 15.17 -4.17
N ASP A 201 -14.59 15.31 -3.85
CA ASP A 201 -15.52 14.18 -3.71
C ASP A 201 -16.03 13.78 -5.10
N THR A 202 -15.76 12.53 -5.50
CA THR A 202 -16.25 12.00 -6.77
C THR A 202 -17.75 11.68 -6.76
N GLU A 203 -18.34 11.62 -5.55
CA GLU A 203 -19.71 11.22 -5.27
C GLU A 203 -20.04 9.82 -5.79
N ASP A 204 -19.03 8.97 -5.90
CA ASP A 204 -19.13 7.60 -6.39
C ASP A 204 -20.06 6.71 -5.55
N TRP A 205 -20.39 7.12 -4.32
CA TRP A 205 -21.41 6.50 -3.48
C TRP A 205 -22.83 6.63 -4.04
N ARG A 206 -23.11 7.63 -4.89
CA ARG A 206 -24.43 7.84 -5.53
C ARG A 206 -24.40 7.92 -7.05
N SER A 207 -23.21 8.08 -7.64
CA SER A 207 -23.00 8.25 -9.07
C SER A 207 -22.68 6.92 -9.75
N ASN A 208 -23.11 6.75 -11.00
CA ASN A 208 -22.57 5.70 -11.86
C ASN A 208 -21.20 6.08 -12.44
N SER A 209 -20.55 5.14 -13.14
CA SER A 209 -19.17 5.29 -13.63
C SER A 209 -18.96 6.50 -14.56
N SER A 210 -19.93 6.88 -15.38
CA SER A 210 -19.80 8.06 -16.26
C SER A 210 -20.05 9.37 -15.50
N GLN A 211 -20.98 9.36 -14.53
CA GLN A 211 -21.22 10.50 -13.64
C GLN A 211 -20.01 10.81 -12.76
N ILE A 212 -19.32 9.79 -12.24
CA ILE A 212 -18.05 9.93 -11.49
C ILE A 212 -17.04 10.74 -12.30
N VAL A 213 -16.82 10.34 -13.56
CA VAL A 213 -15.88 11.04 -14.46
C VAL A 213 -16.32 12.49 -14.70
N GLN A 214 -17.63 12.72 -14.86
CA GLN A 214 -18.15 14.08 -15.07
C GLN A 214 -17.99 14.95 -13.82
N ASN A 215 -18.20 14.39 -12.63
CA ASN A 215 -17.99 15.08 -11.35
C ASN A 215 -16.54 15.53 -11.21
N VAL A 216 -15.57 14.66 -11.52
CA VAL A 216 -14.15 15.01 -11.54
C VAL A 216 -13.88 16.16 -12.51
N LYS A 217 -14.36 16.06 -13.75
CA LYS A 217 -14.19 17.12 -14.77
C LYS A 217 -14.77 18.46 -14.32
N ASN A 218 -15.96 18.44 -13.75
CA ASN A 218 -16.63 19.64 -13.25
C ASN A 218 -15.85 20.29 -12.11
N HIS A 219 -15.36 19.48 -11.16
CA HIS A 219 -14.53 19.98 -10.06
C HIS A 219 -13.26 20.66 -10.60
N ILE A 220 -12.50 19.99 -11.47
CA ILE A 220 -11.26 20.55 -12.06
C ILE A 220 -11.53 21.85 -12.83
N LYS A 221 -12.61 21.91 -13.62
CA LYS A 221 -12.98 23.12 -14.38
C LYS A 221 -13.30 24.32 -13.48
N ASN A 222 -13.90 24.07 -12.32
CA ASN A 222 -14.39 25.11 -11.42
C ASN A 222 -13.39 25.49 -10.32
N ARG A 223 -12.27 24.75 -10.20
CA ARG A 223 -11.26 24.97 -9.18
C ARG A 223 -10.59 26.34 -9.35
N LYS A 224 -10.49 27.09 -8.25
CA LYS A 224 -9.86 28.42 -8.17
C LYS A 224 -9.05 28.46 -6.86
N GLY A 225 -7.97 29.24 -6.82
CA GLY A 225 -7.17 29.39 -5.60
C GLY A 225 -5.68 29.15 -5.84
N GLU A 226 -4.92 29.29 -4.76
CA GLU A 226 -3.45 29.19 -4.76
C GLU A 226 -2.97 27.73 -4.62
N ASP A 227 -3.78 26.81 -4.08
CA ASP A 227 -3.42 25.39 -3.87
C ASP A 227 -3.99 24.46 -4.96
N LYS A 228 -4.31 25.03 -6.13
CA LYS A 228 -4.81 24.29 -7.31
C LYS A 228 -3.84 23.22 -7.85
N ASP A 229 -2.60 23.25 -7.38
CA ASP A 229 -1.55 22.33 -7.79
C ASP A 229 -1.50 21.06 -6.95
N GLN A 230 -2.25 20.96 -5.83
CA GLN A 230 -2.39 19.70 -5.11
C GLN A 230 -3.84 19.30 -5.03
N LEU A 231 -4.18 18.05 -5.39
CA LEU A 231 -5.56 17.57 -5.43
C LEU A 231 -5.67 16.26 -4.66
N VAL A 232 -6.47 16.23 -3.60
CA VAL A 232 -6.81 14.99 -2.89
C VAL A 232 -8.18 14.49 -3.37
N VAL A 233 -8.18 13.35 -4.06
CA VAL A 233 -9.37 12.76 -4.70
C VAL A 233 -9.94 11.67 -3.80
N LEU A 234 -11.19 11.82 -3.35
CA LEU A 234 -11.94 10.80 -2.62
C LEU A 234 -12.68 9.86 -3.58
N MET A 235 -12.36 8.57 -3.46
CA MET A 235 -13.10 7.46 -4.05
C MET A 235 -13.31 6.38 -2.98
N HIS A 236 -14.18 5.42 -3.25
CA HIS A 236 -14.45 4.27 -2.40
C HIS A 236 -14.28 2.96 -3.19
N GLU A 237 -14.01 1.85 -2.51
CA GLU A 237 -13.96 0.51 -3.13
C GLU A 237 -15.34 -0.02 -3.54
N LYS A 238 -15.93 0.58 -4.59
CA LYS A 238 -17.21 0.19 -5.19
C LYS A 238 -17.03 -0.20 -6.65
N LYS A 239 -18.01 -0.94 -7.19
CA LYS A 239 -17.98 -1.42 -8.59
C LYS A 239 -17.82 -0.26 -9.57
N GLN A 240 -18.68 0.75 -9.45
CA GLN A 240 -18.67 1.94 -10.30
C GLN A 240 -17.36 2.73 -10.21
N SER A 241 -16.76 2.80 -9.02
CA SER A 241 -15.48 3.48 -8.79
C SER A 241 -14.35 2.74 -9.49
N ALA A 242 -14.32 1.40 -9.38
CA ALA A 242 -13.34 0.56 -10.06
C ALA A 242 -13.46 0.62 -11.59
N GLU A 243 -14.68 0.78 -12.11
CA GLU A 243 -14.95 0.98 -13.55
C GLU A 243 -14.56 2.39 -14.03
N ALA A 244 -14.78 3.42 -13.22
CA ALA A 244 -14.48 4.81 -13.57
C ALA A 244 -12.98 5.15 -13.47
N LEU A 245 -12.22 4.44 -12.63
CA LEU A 245 -10.85 4.78 -12.28
C LEU A 245 -9.93 4.99 -13.49
N ASP A 246 -10.03 4.16 -14.52
CA ASP A 246 -9.23 4.30 -15.75
C ASP A 246 -9.44 5.66 -16.44
N SER A 247 -10.71 6.06 -16.57
CA SER A 247 -11.09 7.34 -17.19
C SER A 247 -10.74 8.54 -16.31
N VAL A 248 -10.83 8.39 -14.99
CA VAL A 248 -10.41 9.43 -14.03
C VAL A 248 -8.90 9.66 -14.13
N LEU A 249 -8.09 8.60 -14.06
CA LEU A 249 -6.63 8.70 -14.16
C LEU A 249 -6.20 9.28 -15.52
N LYS A 250 -6.84 8.83 -16.61
CA LYS A 250 -6.56 9.38 -17.94
C LYS A 250 -6.85 10.88 -17.99
N PHE A 251 -8.03 11.31 -17.54
CA PHE A 251 -8.41 12.72 -17.56
C PHE A 251 -7.45 13.59 -16.73
N LEU A 252 -7.13 13.18 -15.50
CA LEU A 252 -6.20 13.93 -14.66
C LEU A 252 -4.79 14.00 -15.26
N SER A 253 -4.34 12.92 -15.90
CA SER A 253 -3.07 12.92 -16.65
C SER A 253 -3.10 13.92 -17.81
N ASP A 254 -4.21 13.97 -18.58
CA ASP A 254 -4.39 14.91 -19.69
C ASP A 254 -4.41 16.38 -19.19
N GLU A 255 -4.89 16.63 -17.97
CA GLU A 255 -4.88 17.94 -17.30
C GLU A 255 -3.51 18.32 -16.66
N GLY A 256 -2.52 17.44 -16.82
CA GLY A 256 -1.14 17.66 -16.40
C GLY A 256 -0.83 17.30 -14.95
N TYR A 257 -1.69 16.52 -14.27
CA TYR A 257 -1.40 16.01 -12.94
C TYR A 257 -0.42 14.84 -13.00
N GLU A 258 0.61 14.92 -12.15
CA GLU A 258 1.38 13.76 -11.71
C GLU A 258 0.66 13.11 -10.52
N PHE A 259 0.98 11.86 -10.20
CA PHE A 259 0.33 11.15 -9.11
C PHE A 259 1.34 10.74 -8.04
N ALA A 260 0.98 10.99 -6.79
CA ALA A 260 1.73 10.56 -5.63
C ALA A 260 0.77 9.93 -4.60
N PRO A 261 1.21 8.90 -3.86
CA PRO A 261 0.49 8.46 -2.69
C PRO A 261 0.74 9.46 -1.56
N VAL A 262 -0.10 9.45 -0.55
CA VAL A 262 0.13 10.24 0.67
C VAL A 262 1.39 9.72 1.35
N ASP A 263 2.28 10.64 1.75
CA ASP A 263 3.42 10.34 2.61
C ASP A 263 3.12 10.79 4.05
N GLN A 264 3.35 9.90 5.01
CA GLN A 264 3.19 10.16 6.44
C GLN A 264 4.09 11.29 6.97
N ASN A 265 5.13 11.68 6.24
CA ASN A 265 6.01 12.80 6.59
C ASN A 265 5.52 14.16 6.08
N GLN A 266 4.50 14.19 5.21
CA GLN A 266 3.92 15.42 4.71
C GLN A 266 3.07 16.11 5.78
N ILE A 267 2.86 17.42 5.59
CA ILE A 267 1.86 18.16 6.34
C ILE A 267 0.49 17.56 5.98
N PRO A 268 -0.30 17.08 6.96
CA PRO A 268 -1.62 16.53 6.67
C PRO A 268 -2.55 17.59 6.07
N LYS A 269 -3.41 17.18 5.14
CA LYS A 269 -4.43 18.06 4.55
C LYS A 269 -5.81 17.73 5.12
N ASN A 270 -6.39 18.64 5.90
CA ASN A 270 -7.69 18.41 6.53
C ASN A 270 -8.45 19.71 6.83
N TYR A 271 -9.75 19.58 7.04
CA TYR A 271 -10.66 20.71 7.24
C TYR A 271 -10.43 21.48 8.55
N TRP A 272 -9.73 20.91 9.54
CA TRP A 272 -9.32 21.65 10.74
C TRP A 272 -8.16 22.62 10.46
N LEU A 273 -7.24 22.24 9.59
CA LEU A 273 -6.09 23.06 9.18
C LEU A 273 -6.43 24.09 8.09
N ARG A 274 -7.60 23.96 7.45
CA ARG A 274 -8.06 24.85 6.36
C ARG A 274 -7.05 24.93 5.21
N ASN A 275 -6.44 23.80 4.89
CA ASN A 275 -5.44 23.62 3.83
C ASN A 275 -5.92 22.68 2.72
N LEU A 276 -7.24 22.68 2.50
CA LEU A 276 -7.97 22.07 1.40
C LEU A 276 -8.90 23.17 0.85
N GLU A 277 -8.98 23.29 -0.47
CA GLU A 277 -9.71 24.37 -1.20
C GLU A 277 -10.84 23.82 -2.05
#